data_AF-X1TSE2-F1
#
_entry.id   AF-X1TSE2-F1
#
_cell.length_a   1.000
_cell.length_b   1.000
_cell.length_c   1.000
_cell.angle_alpha   90.00
_cell.angle_beta   90.00
_cell.angle_gamma   90.00
#
_symmetry.space_group_name_H-M   'P 1'
#
loop_
_entity.id
_entity.type
_entity.pdbx_description
1 polymer ?
#
loop_
_entity_poly.entity_id
_entity_poly.type
_entity_poly.pdbx_seq_one_letter_code
_entity_poly.pdbx_strand_id
1 'polypeptide(L)'
;IGTRREDRNRLGFGVQLALLRHPGLTLAQVAVQPDVDLAPMTAFVAEQLRIPAEIFRAYGARDQTRTDHAREVATALGLRSATRTDLPLLIEAAAAASWATDKGGVIVTAMIAALREAKIMLPAPATIERAGVTGRAKARTRTYAALLAGLGSDQIRALDALSSVGTRTGLTRLTELRTIPVAAKPDHVGDILAQLQAVRALGIDPLAESRVHPDRLARLAREGRLSPAYLMDRYTTARRRATIVALLLDLEARLIDAAIEMADKLIGGAFTRAKNAQ
;
A
#
# COMPACT_ATOMS: atom_id res chain seq x y z
N ILE A 1 12.49 -30.40 -25.37
CA ILE A 1 13.44 -31.17 -24.51
C ILE A 1 14.07 -32.34 -25.27
N GLY A 2 13.30 -33.25 -25.87
CA GLY A 2 13.83 -34.46 -26.55
C GLY A 2 14.79 -34.23 -27.73
N THR A 3 14.86 -33.01 -28.28
CA THR A 3 15.78 -32.65 -29.37
C THR A 3 17.18 -32.25 -28.90
N ARG A 4 17.42 -32.13 -27.58
CA ARG A 4 18.75 -31.79 -27.04
C ARG A 4 19.68 -32.99 -27.11
N ARG A 5 20.90 -32.77 -27.60
CA ARG A 5 21.99 -33.76 -27.55
C ARG A 5 22.50 -33.84 -26.10
N GLU A 6 22.69 -35.06 -25.59
CA GLU A 6 23.18 -35.38 -24.23
C GLU A 6 22.19 -35.08 -23.09
N ASP A 7 22.19 -35.97 -22.09
CA ASP A 7 21.27 -35.91 -20.96
C ASP A 7 21.45 -34.67 -20.08
N ARG A 8 22.68 -34.17 -19.92
CA ARG A 8 22.94 -32.90 -19.21
C ARG A 8 22.20 -31.72 -19.83
N ASN A 9 22.10 -31.68 -21.15
CA ASN A 9 21.42 -30.59 -21.86
C ASN A 9 19.91 -30.77 -21.82
N ARG A 10 19.40 -32.02 -21.87
CA ARG A 10 17.98 -32.32 -21.68
C ARG A 10 17.51 -31.89 -20.29
N LEU A 11 18.24 -32.28 -19.24
CA LEU A 11 17.96 -31.90 -17.86
C LEU A 11 18.06 -30.39 -17.66
N GLY A 12 19.15 -29.78 -18.11
CA GLY A 12 19.34 -28.33 -18.00
C GLY A 12 18.27 -27.51 -18.72
N PHE A 13 17.87 -27.91 -19.93
CA PHE A 13 16.77 -27.29 -20.66
C PHE A 13 15.44 -27.45 -19.92
N GLY A 14 15.18 -28.61 -19.32
CA GLY A 14 13.98 -28.86 -18.49
C GLY A 14 13.93 -27.96 -17.26
N VAL A 15 15.06 -27.79 -16.56
CA VAL A 15 15.19 -26.87 -15.43
C VAL A 15 14.93 -25.42 -15.85
N GLN A 16 15.51 -24.97 -16.96
CA GLN A 16 15.24 -23.63 -17.49
C GLN A 16 13.77 -23.42 -17.88
N LEU A 17 13.15 -24.45 -18.47
CA LEU A 17 11.71 -24.44 -18.78
C LEU A 17 10.87 -24.29 -17.52
N ALA A 18 11.19 -25.02 -16.45
CA ALA A 18 10.49 -24.91 -15.17
C ALA A 18 10.59 -23.48 -14.61
N LEU A 19 11.80 -22.94 -14.49
CA LEU A 19 12.05 -21.60 -13.94
C LEU A 19 11.38 -20.49 -14.74
N LEU A 20 11.41 -20.56 -16.07
CA LEU A 20 10.79 -19.57 -16.95
C LEU A 20 9.27 -19.69 -17.01
N ARG A 21 8.71 -20.90 -16.87
CA ARG A 21 7.27 -21.09 -16.78
C ARG A 21 6.71 -20.57 -15.45
N HIS A 22 7.41 -20.86 -14.35
CA HIS A 22 7.11 -20.32 -13.03
C HIS A 22 8.35 -20.42 -12.13
N PRO A 23 8.84 -19.30 -11.55
CA PRO A 23 8.18 -18.00 -11.40
C PRO A 23 8.31 -17.05 -12.60
N GLY A 24 9.12 -17.35 -13.62
CA GLY A 24 9.48 -16.44 -14.72
C GLY A 24 10.92 -15.92 -14.63
N LEU A 25 11.80 -16.66 -13.95
CA LEU A 25 13.21 -16.33 -13.75
C LEU A 25 14.08 -17.17 -14.68
N THR A 26 15.23 -16.62 -15.06
CA THR A 26 16.28 -17.40 -15.74
C THR A 26 17.13 -18.16 -14.72
N LEU A 27 17.75 -19.26 -15.15
CA LEU A 27 18.71 -19.99 -14.32
C LEU A 27 19.89 -19.11 -13.88
N ALA A 28 20.30 -18.14 -14.70
CA ALA A 28 21.35 -17.19 -14.34
C ALA A 28 20.94 -16.29 -13.17
N GLN A 29 19.69 -15.81 -13.15
CA GLN A 29 19.17 -15.00 -12.04
C GLN A 29 19.04 -15.77 -10.74
N VAL A 30 18.74 -17.08 -10.81
CA VAL A 30 18.65 -17.91 -9.62
C VAL A 30 20.04 -18.28 -9.11
N ALA A 31 20.98 -18.60 -10.00
CA ALA A 31 22.32 -19.05 -9.63
C ALA A 31 23.15 -18.01 -8.86
N VAL A 32 22.80 -16.71 -8.96
CA VAL A 32 23.47 -15.64 -8.20
C VAL A 32 22.83 -15.38 -6.83
N GLN A 33 21.73 -16.06 -6.49
CA GLN A 33 21.05 -15.91 -5.20
C GLN A 33 21.55 -16.97 -4.22
N PRO A 34 22.15 -16.58 -3.08
CA PRO A 34 22.78 -17.53 -2.16
C PRO A 34 21.78 -18.45 -1.45
N ASP A 35 20.53 -17.99 -1.29
CA ASP A 35 19.52 -18.68 -0.48
C ASP A 35 18.60 -19.60 -1.30
N VAL A 36 18.81 -19.72 -2.62
CA VAL A 36 17.95 -20.53 -3.48
C VAL A 36 18.59 -21.87 -3.79
N ASP A 37 18.07 -22.93 -3.16
CA ASP A 37 18.45 -24.30 -3.48
C ASP A 37 17.70 -24.82 -4.72
N LEU A 38 18.44 -25.07 -5.81
CA LEU A 38 17.93 -25.64 -7.05
C LEU A 38 17.79 -27.17 -6.99
N ALA A 39 18.34 -27.84 -5.99
CA ALA A 39 18.39 -29.31 -5.95
C ALA A 39 17.00 -29.97 -5.95
N PRO A 40 15.99 -29.51 -5.17
CA PRO A 40 14.67 -30.14 -5.18
C PRO A 40 13.99 -30.07 -6.55
N MET A 41 14.07 -28.92 -7.21
CA MET A 41 13.53 -28.75 -8.56
C MET A 41 14.31 -29.57 -9.59
N THR A 42 15.63 -29.62 -9.48
CA THR A 42 16.48 -30.40 -10.38
C THR A 42 16.17 -31.89 -10.25
N ALA A 43 16.03 -32.40 -9.03
CA ALA A 43 15.65 -33.79 -8.75
C ALA A 43 14.27 -34.13 -9.34
N PHE A 44 13.29 -33.24 -9.15
CA PHE A 44 11.96 -33.41 -9.73
C PHE A 44 12.02 -33.49 -11.26
N VAL A 45 12.70 -32.56 -11.94
CA VAL A 45 12.82 -32.58 -13.40
C VAL A 45 13.61 -33.79 -13.89
N ALA A 46 14.66 -34.19 -13.17
CA ALA A 46 15.46 -35.38 -13.45
C ALA A 46 14.62 -36.66 -13.43
N GLU A 47 13.76 -36.81 -12.42
CA GLU A 47 12.80 -37.93 -12.31
C GLU A 47 11.85 -37.97 -13.51
N GLN A 48 11.24 -36.82 -13.86
CA GLN A 48 10.33 -36.73 -15.00
C GLN A 48 11.00 -37.09 -16.33
N LEU A 49 12.31 -36.84 -16.46
CA LEU A 49 13.08 -37.15 -17.66
C LEU A 49 13.78 -38.51 -17.62
N ARG A 50 13.73 -39.22 -16.48
CA ARG A 50 14.48 -40.46 -16.20
C ARG A 50 15.99 -40.28 -16.43
N ILE A 51 16.55 -39.19 -15.92
CA ILE A 51 17.97 -38.84 -16.01
C ILE A 51 18.52 -38.68 -14.58
N PRO A 52 19.74 -39.16 -14.25
CA PRO A 52 20.36 -38.88 -12.94
C PRO A 52 20.53 -37.37 -12.68
N ALA A 53 20.14 -36.90 -11.49
CA ALA A 53 20.15 -35.48 -11.16
C ALA A 53 21.58 -34.91 -11.05
N GLU A 54 22.55 -35.74 -10.70
CA GLU A 54 23.96 -35.39 -10.50
C GLU A 54 24.61 -34.85 -11.79
N ILE A 55 24.10 -35.31 -12.95
CA ILE A 55 24.56 -34.87 -14.27
C ILE A 55 24.30 -33.37 -14.49
N PHE A 56 23.36 -32.76 -13.75
CA PHE A 56 23.12 -31.32 -13.81
C PHE A 56 24.37 -30.50 -13.44
N ARG A 57 25.28 -31.01 -12.61
CA ARG A 57 26.55 -30.31 -12.28
C ARG A 57 27.42 -30.05 -13.51
N ALA A 58 27.31 -30.88 -14.54
CA ALA A 58 28.02 -30.73 -15.81
C ALA A 58 27.24 -29.88 -16.83
N TYR A 59 26.01 -29.44 -16.51
CA TYR A 59 25.20 -28.60 -17.38
C TYR A 59 25.76 -27.18 -17.43
N GLY A 60 25.89 -26.63 -18.64
CA GLY A 60 26.24 -25.23 -18.79
C GLY A 60 27.69 -24.89 -18.48
N ALA A 61 28.61 -25.85 -18.57
CA ALA A 61 30.06 -25.63 -18.46
C ALA A 61 30.60 -24.58 -19.46
N ARG A 62 29.82 -24.24 -20.49
CA ARG A 62 29.99 -23.05 -21.34
C ARG A 62 28.76 -22.15 -21.15
N ASP A 63 28.96 -20.89 -20.76
CA ASP A 63 27.87 -19.94 -20.51
C ASP A 63 26.98 -19.69 -21.75
N GLN A 64 27.56 -19.83 -22.94
CA GLN A 64 26.83 -19.72 -24.20
C GLN A 64 25.66 -20.73 -24.28
N THR A 65 25.89 -21.98 -23.86
CA THR A 65 24.85 -23.02 -23.87
C THR A 65 23.69 -22.69 -22.93
N ARG A 66 23.97 -22.10 -21.76
CA ARG A 66 22.92 -21.68 -20.81
C ARG A 66 22.08 -20.56 -21.40
N THR A 67 22.75 -19.58 -22.00
CA THR A 67 22.08 -18.40 -22.57
C THR A 67 21.27 -18.77 -23.80
N ASP A 68 21.78 -19.62 -24.68
CA ASP A 68 21.06 -20.10 -25.87
C ASP A 68 19.80 -20.88 -25.47
N HIS A 69 19.91 -21.82 -24.52
CA HIS A 69 18.75 -22.56 -24.01
C HIS A 69 17.72 -21.63 -23.36
N ALA A 70 18.15 -20.61 -22.61
CA ALA A 70 17.25 -19.63 -22.01
C ALA A 70 16.42 -18.90 -23.09
N ARG A 71 17.09 -18.46 -24.18
CA ARG A 71 16.42 -17.78 -25.29
C ARG A 71 15.45 -18.71 -26.00
N GLU A 72 15.85 -19.93 -26.32
CA GLU A 72 14.98 -20.91 -26.97
C GLU A 72 13.73 -21.23 -26.14
N VAL A 73 13.89 -21.43 -24.82
CA VAL A 73 12.76 -21.63 -23.91
C VAL A 73 11.87 -20.40 -23.85
N ALA A 74 12.45 -19.20 -23.74
CA ALA A 74 11.69 -17.96 -23.71
C ALA A 74 10.85 -17.79 -25.00
N THR A 75 11.45 -18.00 -26.18
CA THR A 75 10.74 -17.98 -27.46
C THR A 75 9.60 -18.99 -27.51
N ALA A 76 9.83 -20.24 -27.07
CA ALA A 76 8.79 -21.27 -27.03
C ALA A 76 7.64 -20.93 -26.08
N LEU A 77 7.89 -20.17 -25.02
CA LEU A 77 6.88 -19.69 -24.07
C LEU A 77 6.25 -18.34 -24.46
N GLY A 78 6.70 -17.74 -25.57
CA GLY A 78 6.31 -16.39 -26.00
C GLY A 78 6.78 -15.29 -25.05
N LEU A 79 7.82 -15.55 -24.25
CA LEU A 79 8.37 -14.62 -23.27
C LEU A 79 9.46 -13.74 -23.89
N ARG A 80 9.54 -12.50 -23.42
CA ARG A 80 10.65 -11.58 -23.71
C ARG A 80 11.30 -11.06 -22.43
N SER A 81 12.54 -10.61 -22.54
CA SER A 81 13.23 -9.94 -21.43
C SER A 81 12.55 -8.62 -21.10
N ALA A 82 12.55 -8.28 -19.81
CA ALA A 82 12.15 -6.96 -19.35
C ALA A 82 13.14 -5.90 -19.85
N THR A 83 12.61 -4.76 -20.28
CA THR A 83 13.40 -3.59 -20.67
C THR A 83 12.99 -2.37 -19.84
N ARG A 84 13.69 -1.25 -20.03
CA ARG A 84 13.34 0.01 -19.35
C ARG A 84 11.95 0.53 -19.72
N THR A 85 11.43 0.20 -20.89
CA THR A 85 10.10 0.63 -21.34
C THR A 85 8.97 -0.07 -20.57
N ASP A 86 9.27 -1.16 -19.86
CA ASP A 86 8.30 -1.91 -19.04
C ASP A 86 8.19 -1.37 -17.61
N LEU A 87 9.08 -0.45 -17.20
CA LEU A 87 9.07 0.11 -15.85
C LEU A 87 7.75 0.82 -15.50
N PRO A 88 7.11 1.60 -16.40
CA PRO A 88 5.80 2.17 -16.13
C PRO A 88 4.72 1.13 -15.80
N LEU A 89 4.71 -0.02 -16.49
CA LEU A 89 3.76 -1.12 -16.21
C LEU A 89 3.94 -1.64 -14.78
N LEU A 90 5.19 -1.85 -14.36
CA LEU A 90 5.52 -2.29 -13.00
C LEU A 90 5.10 -1.26 -11.95
N ILE A 91 5.37 0.02 -12.19
CA ILE A 91 5.01 1.11 -11.28
C ILE A 91 3.49 1.23 -11.16
N GLU A 92 2.74 1.09 -12.26
CA GLU A 92 1.27 1.10 -12.22
C GLU A 92 0.69 -0.10 -11.49
N ALA A 93 1.18 -1.31 -11.77
CA ALA A 93 0.76 -2.51 -11.04
C ALA A 93 1.03 -2.36 -9.53
N ALA A 94 2.20 -1.84 -9.17
CA ALA A 94 2.54 -1.54 -7.79
C ALA A 94 1.64 -0.47 -7.19
N ALA A 95 1.35 0.62 -7.91
CA ALA A 95 0.49 1.71 -7.45
C ALA A 95 -0.96 1.26 -7.25
N ALA A 96 -1.50 0.44 -8.16
CA ALA A 96 -2.83 -0.13 -8.05
C ALA A 96 -2.95 -1.04 -6.83
N ALA A 97 -1.99 -1.97 -6.64
CA ALA A 97 -1.96 -2.82 -5.45
C ALA A 97 -1.77 -2.00 -4.15
N SER A 98 -0.94 -0.95 -4.23
CA SER A 98 -0.68 -0.05 -3.09
C SER A 98 -1.87 0.83 -2.73
N TRP A 99 -2.93 0.87 -3.55
CA TRP A 99 -4.13 1.64 -3.24
C TRP A 99 -4.76 1.21 -1.92
N ALA A 100 -4.81 -0.10 -1.65
CA ALA A 100 -5.39 -0.66 -0.43
C ALA A 100 -4.36 -0.97 0.67
N THR A 101 -3.08 -1.17 0.33
CA THR A 101 -2.10 -1.73 1.26
C THR A 101 -0.69 -1.19 1.09
N ASP A 102 0.15 -1.32 2.12
CA ASP A 102 1.61 -1.11 2.05
C ASP A 102 2.40 -2.43 2.14
N LYS A 103 1.72 -3.57 2.24
CA LYS A 103 2.38 -4.87 2.41
C LYS A 103 3.18 -5.21 1.15
N GLY A 104 4.50 -5.25 1.29
CA GLY A 104 5.43 -5.49 0.17
C GLY A 104 5.14 -6.76 -0.61
N GLY A 105 4.81 -7.87 0.08
CA GLY A 105 4.47 -9.14 -0.56
C GLY A 105 3.30 -9.02 -1.54
N VAL A 106 2.19 -8.39 -1.13
CA VAL A 106 1.00 -8.20 -1.99
C VAL A 106 1.33 -7.36 -3.22
N ILE A 107 2.13 -6.30 -3.03
CA ILE A 107 2.57 -5.41 -4.11
C ILE A 107 3.44 -6.17 -5.11
N VAL A 108 4.43 -6.92 -4.63
CA VAL A 108 5.32 -7.73 -5.49
C VAL A 108 4.54 -8.81 -6.24
N THR A 109 3.58 -9.49 -5.58
CA THR A 109 2.71 -10.47 -6.25
C THR A 109 1.93 -9.84 -7.41
N ALA A 110 1.36 -8.65 -7.21
CA ALA A 110 0.65 -7.94 -8.27
C ALA A 110 1.58 -7.54 -9.44
N MET A 111 2.80 -7.10 -9.14
CA MET A 111 3.80 -6.78 -10.15
C MET A 111 4.21 -8.02 -10.97
N ILE A 112 4.43 -9.16 -10.31
CA ILE A 112 4.76 -10.43 -10.98
C ILE A 112 3.59 -10.89 -11.86
N ALA A 113 2.35 -10.74 -11.39
CA ALA A 113 1.17 -11.05 -12.19
C ALA A 113 1.09 -10.18 -13.46
N ALA A 114 1.33 -8.86 -13.34
CA ALA A 114 1.33 -7.94 -14.47
C ALA A 114 2.42 -8.27 -15.52
N LEU A 115 3.63 -8.63 -15.08
CA LEU A 115 4.69 -9.09 -15.98
C LEU A 115 4.31 -10.38 -16.71
N ARG A 116 3.70 -11.33 -15.98
CA ARG A 116 3.29 -12.62 -16.54
C ARG A 116 2.20 -12.44 -17.60
N GLU A 117 1.22 -11.59 -17.33
CA GLU A 117 0.15 -11.26 -18.28
C GLU A 117 0.75 -10.66 -19.56
N ALA A 118 1.72 -9.76 -19.42
CA ALA A 118 2.43 -9.14 -20.54
C ALA A 118 3.50 -10.04 -21.21
N LYS A 119 3.66 -11.30 -20.77
CA LYS A 119 4.68 -12.24 -21.25
C LYS A 119 6.12 -11.71 -21.12
N ILE A 120 6.39 -11.06 -19.99
CA ILE A 120 7.71 -10.47 -19.66
C ILE A 120 8.37 -11.31 -18.56
N MET A 121 9.61 -11.70 -18.78
CA MET A 121 10.44 -12.36 -17.75
C MET A 121 10.70 -11.40 -16.58
N LEU A 122 10.85 -11.94 -15.37
CA LEU A 122 11.10 -11.10 -14.21
C LEU A 122 12.43 -10.35 -14.37
N PRO A 123 12.46 -9.02 -14.16
CA PRO A 123 13.72 -8.28 -14.10
C PRO A 123 14.48 -8.64 -12.82
N ALA A 124 15.69 -8.09 -12.66
CA ALA A 124 16.45 -8.22 -11.43
C ALA A 124 15.62 -7.76 -10.20
N PRO A 125 15.77 -8.41 -9.02
CA PRO A 125 15.03 -8.06 -7.80
C PRO A 125 15.08 -6.56 -7.45
N ALA A 126 16.26 -5.93 -7.58
CA ALA A 126 16.41 -4.49 -7.33
C ALA A 126 15.52 -3.61 -8.23
N THR A 127 15.18 -4.04 -9.44
CA THR A 127 14.24 -3.33 -10.31
C THR A 127 12.80 -3.46 -9.80
N ILE A 128 12.41 -4.64 -9.33
CA ILE A 128 11.10 -4.88 -8.71
C ILE A 128 10.99 -4.03 -7.43
N GLU A 129 12.00 -4.03 -6.58
CA GLU A 129 12.01 -3.23 -5.35
C GLU A 129 11.86 -1.74 -5.61
N ARG A 130 12.67 -1.18 -6.52
CA ARG A 130 12.59 0.24 -6.88
C ARG A 130 11.22 0.59 -7.47
N ALA A 131 10.71 -0.22 -8.39
CA ALA A 131 9.39 0.01 -8.97
C ALA A 131 8.27 -0.08 -7.91
N GLY A 132 8.39 -0.99 -6.95
CA GLY A 132 7.49 -1.09 -5.80
C GLY A 132 7.53 0.17 -4.91
N VAL A 133 8.72 0.68 -4.58
CA VAL A 133 8.89 1.93 -3.83
C VAL A 133 8.24 3.11 -4.57
N THR A 134 8.51 3.24 -5.87
CA THR A 134 7.93 4.30 -6.71
C THR A 134 6.42 4.15 -6.84
N GLY A 135 5.90 2.94 -7.02
CA GLY A 135 4.46 2.65 -7.06
C GLY A 135 3.75 3.02 -5.77
N ARG A 136 4.33 2.69 -4.60
CA ARG A 136 3.80 3.14 -3.30
C ARG A 136 3.80 4.66 -3.18
N ALA A 137 4.87 5.33 -3.62
CA ALA A 137 4.90 6.79 -3.62
C ALA A 137 3.78 7.37 -4.51
N LYS A 138 3.58 6.80 -5.70
CA LYS A 138 2.51 7.20 -6.62
C LYS A 138 1.12 6.99 -6.03
N ALA A 139 0.86 5.85 -5.37
CA ALA A 139 -0.41 5.58 -4.70
C ALA A 139 -0.70 6.58 -3.57
N ARG A 140 0.32 6.96 -2.78
CA ARG A 140 0.19 8.02 -1.76
C ARG A 140 -0.16 9.36 -2.38
N THR A 141 0.52 9.76 -3.45
CA THR A 141 0.20 11.01 -4.16
C THR A 141 -1.23 10.99 -4.70
N ARG A 142 -1.69 9.88 -5.29
CA ARG A 142 -3.09 9.71 -5.74
C ARG A 142 -4.07 9.82 -4.58
N THR A 143 -3.75 9.23 -3.43
CA THR A 143 -4.58 9.31 -2.21
C THR A 143 -4.73 10.76 -1.75
N TYR A 144 -3.63 11.52 -1.68
CA TYR A 144 -3.69 12.92 -1.27
C TYR A 144 -4.48 13.76 -2.27
N ALA A 145 -4.26 13.56 -3.57
CA ALA A 145 -5.02 14.26 -4.60
C ALA A 145 -6.53 13.97 -4.52
N ALA A 146 -6.91 12.71 -4.28
CA ALA A 146 -8.31 12.31 -4.17
C ALA A 146 -9.02 12.97 -2.96
N LEU A 147 -8.35 13.06 -1.80
CA LEU A 147 -8.89 13.73 -0.61
C LEU A 147 -8.99 15.25 -0.77
N LEU A 148 -8.07 15.84 -1.54
CA LEU A 148 -8.05 17.30 -1.76
C LEU A 148 -8.86 17.74 -2.98
N ALA A 149 -9.38 16.80 -3.76
CA ALA A 149 -10.17 17.10 -4.95
C ALA A 149 -11.45 17.87 -4.59
N GLY A 150 -11.73 18.94 -5.32
CA GLY A 150 -12.92 19.76 -5.11
C GLY A 150 -12.81 20.80 -3.98
N LEU A 151 -11.69 20.85 -3.25
CA LEU A 151 -11.48 21.91 -2.25
C LEU A 151 -11.14 23.25 -2.92
N GLY A 152 -11.94 24.27 -2.62
CA GLY A 152 -11.71 25.65 -3.04
C GLY A 152 -10.53 26.30 -2.30
N SER A 153 -10.08 27.44 -2.81
CA SER A 153 -8.94 28.17 -2.24
C SER A 153 -9.17 28.58 -0.78
N ASP A 154 -10.41 28.92 -0.42
CA ASP A 154 -10.80 29.33 0.94
C ASP A 154 -10.69 28.16 1.93
N GLN A 155 -11.15 26.98 1.52
CA GLN A 155 -11.05 25.76 2.31
C GLN A 155 -9.59 25.35 2.51
N ILE A 156 -8.77 25.45 1.46
CA ILE A 156 -7.34 25.20 1.55
C ILE A 156 -6.66 26.18 2.53
N ARG A 157 -7.01 27.47 2.50
CA ARG A 157 -6.50 28.45 3.48
C ARG A 157 -6.95 28.13 4.89
N ALA A 158 -8.21 27.75 5.07
CA ALA A 158 -8.74 27.35 6.37
C ALA A 158 -8.00 26.12 6.94
N LEU A 159 -7.74 25.11 6.11
CA LEU A 159 -6.96 23.93 6.48
C LEU A 159 -5.53 24.27 6.89
N ASP A 160 -4.83 25.11 6.12
CA ASP A 160 -3.47 25.51 6.46
C ASP A 160 -3.42 26.34 7.76
N ALA A 161 -4.46 27.13 8.05
CA ALA A 161 -4.57 27.89 9.29
C ALA A 161 -4.81 27.02 10.53
N LEU A 162 -5.19 25.74 10.39
CA LEU A 162 -5.37 24.84 11.54
C LEU A 162 -4.05 24.50 12.24
N SER A 163 -2.93 24.57 11.51
CA SER A 163 -1.58 24.39 12.08
C SER A 163 -1.11 25.59 12.91
N SER A 164 -1.76 26.74 12.79
CA SER A 164 -1.38 27.96 13.53
C SER A 164 -1.74 27.84 15.01
N VAL A 165 -0.85 28.35 15.87
CA VAL A 165 -1.08 28.46 17.33
C VAL A 165 -2.13 29.54 17.60
N GLY A 166 -3.15 29.20 18.38
CA GLY A 166 -4.17 30.14 18.83
C GLY A 166 -3.60 31.11 19.87
N THR A 167 -4.05 32.36 19.82
CA THR A 167 -3.57 33.44 20.71
C THR A 167 -3.99 33.28 22.17
N ARG A 168 -5.00 32.44 22.45
CA ARG A 168 -5.69 32.39 23.74
C ARG A 168 -5.29 31.21 24.63
N THR A 169 -4.92 30.09 24.03
CA THR A 169 -4.65 28.81 24.73
C THR A 169 -3.20 28.33 24.56
N GLY A 170 -2.45 28.93 23.63
CA GLY A 170 -1.12 28.45 23.23
C GLY A 170 -1.15 27.11 22.47
N LEU A 171 -2.35 26.56 22.21
CA LEU A 171 -2.55 25.34 21.43
C LEU A 171 -2.85 25.70 19.98
N THR A 172 -2.51 24.81 19.05
CA THR A 172 -2.96 24.96 17.66
C THR A 172 -4.46 24.73 17.56
N ARG A 173 -5.12 25.40 16.60
CA ARG A 173 -6.56 25.19 16.36
C ARG A 173 -6.87 23.73 16.05
N LEU A 174 -5.95 23.01 15.40
CA LEU A 174 -6.06 21.56 15.21
C LEU A 174 -6.04 20.78 16.53
N THR A 175 -5.27 21.21 17.52
CA THR A 175 -5.22 20.55 18.84
C THR A 175 -6.49 20.78 19.63
N GLU A 176 -7.04 22.00 19.57
CA GLU A 176 -8.35 22.32 20.15
C GLU A 176 -9.45 21.44 19.53
N LEU A 177 -9.52 21.39 18.20
CA LEU A 177 -10.51 20.57 17.48
C LEU A 177 -10.40 19.06 17.77
N ARG A 178 -9.24 18.55 18.19
CA ARG A 178 -9.09 17.12 18.51
C ARG A 178 -9.60 16.75 19.91
N THR A 179 -9.77 17.73 20.79
CA THR A 179 -10.09 17.50 22.19
C THR A 179 -11.60 17.38 22.34
N ILE A 180 -12.11 16.15 22.50
CA ILE A 180 -13.54 15.91 22.72
C ILE A 180 -13.79 15.84 24.24
N PRO A 181 -14.72 16.64 24.80
CA PRO A 181 -15.11 16.55 26.20
C PRO A 181 -15.62 15.14 26.56
N VAL A 182 -15.07 14.53 27.62
CA VAL A 182 -15.38 13.13 28.02
C VAL A 182 -16.31 13.04 29.24
N ALA A 183 -16.34 14.06 30.09
CA ALA A 183 -17.15 14.03 31.31
C ALA A 183 -18.64 14.33 31.01
N ALA A 184 -19.57 13.65 31.70
CA ALA A 184 -21.00 13.86 31.50
C ALA A 184 -21.51 15.11 32.23
N LYS A 185 -21.53 16.25 31.52
CA LYS A 185 -22.15 17.50 31.97
C LYS A 185 -23.04 18.08 30.86
N PRO A 186 -24.19 18.69 31.17
CA PRO A 186 -25.05 19.34 30.18
C PRO A 186 -24.29 20.34 29.29
N ASP A 187 -23.40 21.13 29.88
CA ASP A 187 -22.57 22.11 29.16
C ASP A 187 -21.70 21.46 28.08
N HIS A 188 -21.24 20.22 28.31
CA HIS A 188 -20.37 19.51 27.37
C HIS A 188 -21.10 19.03 26.11
N VAL A 189 -22.43 18.86 26.15
CA VAL A 189 -23.19 18.61 24.91
C VAL A 189 -23.12 19.84 24.00
N GLY A 190 -23.28 21.02 24.58
CA GLY A 190 -23.12 22.29 23.87
C GLY A 190 -21.72 22.44 23.27
N ASP A 191 -20.69 22.11 24.04
CA ASP A 191 -19.29 22.15 23.58
C ASP A 191 -19.04 21.20 22.40
N ILE A 192 -19.52 19.95 22.47
CA ILE A 192 -19.40 18.96 21.39
C ILE A 192 -20.12 19.46 20.13
N LEU A 193 -21.33 20.02 20.27
CA LEU A 193 -22.10 20.55 19.13
C LEU A 193 -21.42 21.76 18.50
N ALA A 194 -20.87 22.67 19.32
CA ALA A 194 -20.10 23.82 18.82
C ALA A 194 -18.85 23.37 18.06
N GLN A 195 -18.16 22.35 18.55
CA GLN A 195 -16.99 21.76 17.89
C GLN A 195 -17.37 21.06 16.58
N LEU A 196 -18.49 20.33 16.55
CA LEU A 196 -19.04 19.72 15.33
C LEU A 196 -19.38 20.79 14.28
N GLN A 197 -20.02 21.89 14.70
CA GLN A 197 -20.28 23.04 13.82
C GLN A 197 -18.98 23.66 13.29
N ALA A 198 -17.96 23.80 14.14
CA ALA A 198 -16.66 24.32 13.73
C ALA A 198 -15.95 23.42 12.70
N VAL A 199 -16.07 22.09 12.83
CA VAL A 199 -15.57 21.13 11.83
C VAL A 199 -16.35 21.25 10.52
N ARG A 200 -17.69 21.25 10.58
CA ARG A 200 -18.56 21.39 9.39
C ARG A 200 -18.39 22.71 8.66
N ALA A 201 -18.09 23.79 9.38
CA ALA A 201 -17.82 25.10 8.79
C ALA A 201 -16.58 25.13 7.89
N LEU A 202 -15.68 24.13 7.98
CA LEU A 202 -14.58 23.96 7.03
C LEU A 202 -15.06 23.46 5.66
N GLY A 203 -16.30 22.99 5.56
CA GLY A 203 -16.96 22.62 4.31
C GLY A 203 -16.37 21.40 3.61
N ILE A 204 -15.71 20.50 4.35
CA ILE A 204 -15.16 19.28 3.76
C ILE A 204 -16.32 18.39 3.31
N ASP A 205 -16.34 18.04 2.02
CA ASP A 205 -17.36 17.14 1.45
C ASP A 205 -17.24 15.75 2.09
N PRO A 206 -18.28 15.25 2.78
CA PRO A 206 -18.26 13.90 3.36
C PRO A 206 -18.02 12.80 2.30
N LEU A 207 -18.38 13.04 1.04
CA LEU A 207 -18.12 12.11 -0.07
C LEU A 207 -16.64 12.08 -0.49
N ALA A 208 -15.77 12.87 0.14
CA ALA A 208 -14.31 12.72 -0.03
C ALA A 208 -13.82 11.36 0.46
N GLU A 209 -14.48 10.76 1.46
CA GLU A 209 -14.12 9.44 2.00
C GLU A 209 -14.20 8.33 0.95
N SER A 210 -15.25 8.36 0.11
CA SER A 210 -15.49 7.32 -0.91
C SER A 210 -14.51 7.36 -2.08
N ARG A 211 -13.67 8.40 -2.16
CA ARG A 211 -12.65 8.57 -3.21
C ARG A 211 -11.35 7.87 -2.87
N VAL A 212 -11.22 7.31 -1.67
CA VAL A 212 -10.01 6.65 -1.16
C VAL A 212 -10.35 5.31 -0.55
N HIS A 213 -9.39 4.38 -0.55
CA HIS A 213 -9.57 3.11 0.15
C HIS A 213 -9.78 3.31 1.68
N PRO A 214 -10.76 2.66 2.32
CA PRO A 214 -11.05 2.84 3.75
C PRO A 214 -9.84 2.66 4.67
N ASP A 215 -9.03 1.61 4.47
CA ASP A 215 -7.83 1.37 5.28
C ASP A 215 -6.77 2.49 5.16
N ARG A 216 -6.70 3.16 4.00
CA ARG A 216 -5.79 4.31 3.80
C ARG A 216 -6.31 5.54 4.52
N LEU A 217 -7.61 5.80 4.39
CA LEU A 217 -8.27 6.90 5.09
C LEU A 217 -8.12 6.74 6.60
N ALA A 218 -8.46 5.58 7.16
CA ALA A 218 -8.34 5.27 8.58
C ALA A 218 -6.91 5.42 9.10
N ARG A 219 -5.91 5.05 8.29
CA ARG A 219 -4.49 5.24 8.63
C ARG A 219 -4.10 6.71 8.67
N LEU A 220 -4.52 7.50 7.68
CA LEU A 220 -4.26 8.94 7.66
C LEU A 220 -4.96 9.65 8.82
N ALA A 221 -6.22 9.31 9.11
CA ALA A 221 -6.94 9.82 10.26
C ALA A 221 -6.20 9.49 11.58
N ARG A 222 -5.77 8.24 11.75
CA ARG A 222 -4.96 7.82 12.91
C ARG A 222 -3.63 8.56 12.99
N GLU A 223 -2.93 8.74 11.87
CA GLU A 223 -1.70 9.53 11.80
C GLU A 223 -1.95 10.97 12.26
N GLY A 224 -3.04 11.61 11.81
CA GLY A 224 -3.42 12.95 12.23
C GLY A 224 -3.80 13.06 13.70
N ARG A 225 -4.43 12.01 14.27
CA ARG A 225 -4.73 11.96 15.72
C ARG A 225 -3.45 11.90 16.55
N LEU A 226 -2.51 11.03 16.17
CA LEU A 226 -1.32 10.74 16.96
C LEU A 226 -0.19 11.77 16.77
N SER A 227 -0.18 12.49 15.65
CA SER A 227 0.89 13.43 15.31
C SER A 227 0.65 14.78 15.98
N PRO A 228 1.60 15.31 16.79
CA PRO A 228 1.60 16.71 17.21
C PRO A 228 1.74 17.64 16.01
N ALA A 229 1.22 18.87 16.11
CA ALA A 229 1.22 19.84 15.00
C ALA A 229 2.63 20.07 14.41
N TYR A 230 3.66 20.20 15.28
CA TYR A 230 5.05 20.43 14.85
C TYR A 230 5.64 19.26 14.02
N LEU A 231 5.15 18.02 14.18
CA LEU A 231 5.57 16.91 13.32
C LEU A 231 4.90 16.98 11.94
N MET A 232 3.65 17.42 11.89
CA MET A 232 2.89 17.56 10.65
C MET A 232 3.47 18.69 9.78
N ASP A 233 4.14 19.67 10.36
CA ASP A 233 4.84 20.73 9.63
C ASP A 233 6.04 20.24 8.83
N ARG A 234 6.61 19.07 9.17
CA ARG A 234 7.67 18.41 8.39
C ARG A 234 7.15 17.66 7.17
N TYR A 235 5.82 17.53 7.03
CA TYR A 235 5.23 16.85 5.88
C TYR A 235 5.23 17.76 4.66
N THR A 236 5.25 17.16 3.47
CA THR A 236 4.91 17.87 2.25
C THR A 236 3.50 18.46 2.37
N THR A 237 3.26 19.65 1.81
CA THR A 237 1.96 20.34 1.87
C THR A 237 0.76 19.45 1.51
N ALA A 238 0.87 18.66 0.43
CA ALA A 238 -0.20 17.74 0.02
C ALA A 238 -0.51 16.67 1.08
N ARG A 239 0.53 16.02 1.63
CA ARG A 239 0.39 15.06 2.74
C ARG A 239 -0.24 15.72 3.95
N ARG A 240 0.27 16.87 4.40
CA ARG A 240 -0.25 17.58 5.58
C ARG A 240 -1.76 17.84 5.44
N ARG A 241 -2.16 18.47 4.34
CA ARG A 241 -3.57 18.80 4.06
C ARG A 241 -4.43 17.54 3.99
N ALA A 242 -3.98 16.50 3.29
CA ALA A 242 -4.72 15.24 3.18
C ALA A 242 -4.87 14.53 4.53
N THR A 243 -3.83 14.53 5.38
CA THR A 243 -3.89 13.99 6.74
C THR A 243 -4.88 14.77 7.61
N ILE A 244 -4.91 16.11 7.49
CA ILE A 244 -5.88 16.95 8.20
C ILE A 244 -7.30 16.67 7.70
N VAL A 245 -7.53 16.58 6.39
CA VAL A 245 -8.85 16.23 5.83
C VAL A 245 -9.33 14.87 6.36
N ALA A 246 -8.49 13.84 6.31
CA ALA A 246 -8.81 12.53 6.86
C ALA A 246 -9.12 12.57 8.36
N LEU A 247 -8.38 13.38 9.13
CA LEU A 247 -8.63 13.59 10.54
C LEU A 247 -9.96 14.31 10.80
N LEU A 248 -10.33 15.32 10.00
CA LEU A 248 -11.58 16.07 10.16
C LEU A 248 -12.80 15.21 9.87
N LEU A 249 -12.74 14.39 8.82
CA LEU A 249 -13.76 13.41 8.47
C LEU A 249 -13.98 12.41 9.63
N ASP A 250 -12.89 11.84 10.14
CA ASP A 250 -12.92 10.94 11.30
C ASP A 250 -13.35 11.65 12.61
N LEU A 251 -13.04 12.93 12.77
CA LEU A 251 -13.43 13.72 13.93
C LEU A 251 -14.93 14.05 13.89
N GLU A 252 -15.49 14.37 12.72
CA GLU A 252 -16.92 14.60 12.57
C GLU A 252 -17.72 13.39 13.04
N ALA A 253 -17.38 12.19 12.57
CA ALA A 253 -18.02 10.95 13.01
C ALA A 253 -17.91 10.76 14.54
N ARG A 254 -16.72 10.94 15.12
CA ARG A 254 -16.51 10.80 16.57
C ARG A 254 -17.25 11.84 17.41
N LEU A 255 -17.41 13.07 16.91
CA LEU A 255 -18.18 14.12 17.58
C LEU A 255 -19.68 13.81 17.56
N ILE A 256 -20.18 13.25 16.47
CA ILE A 256 -21.57 12.77 16.37
C ILE A 256 -21.80 11.65 17.39
N ASP A 257 -20.93 10.64 17.41
CA ASP A 257 -21.01 9.52 18.36
C ASP A 257 -20.95 10.01 19.81
N ALA A 258 -20.01 10.92 20.11
CA ALA A 258 -19.88 11.50 21.45
C ALA A 258 -21.11 12.32 21.87
N ALA A 259 -21.72 13.08 20.96
CA ALA A 259 -22.93 13.84 21.25
C ALA A 259 -24.11 12.91 21.59
N ILE A 260 -24.29 11.83 20.83
CA ILE A 260 -25.33 10.82 21.06
C ILE A 260 -25.10 10.13 22.41
N GLU A 261 -23.88 9.64 22.66
CA GLU A 261 -23.53 8.97 23.92
C GLU A 261 -23.73 9.88 25.14
N MET A 262 -23.39 11.16 25.01
CA MET A 262 -23.56 12.15 26.08
C MET A 262 -25.05 12.42 26.35
N ALA A 263 -25.86 12.57 25.31
CA ALA A 263 -27.30 12.76 25.43
C ALA A 263 -27.97 11.56 26.12
N ASP A 264 -27.62 10.34 25.73
CA ASP A 264 -28.14 9.10 26.33
C ASP A 264 -27.82 9.02 27.83
N LYS A 265 -26.58 9.35 28.22
CA LYS A 265 -26.17 9.38 29.63
C LYS A 265 -26.95 10.41 30.45
N LEU A 266 -27.17 11.61 29.91
CA LEU A 266 -27.91 12.67 30.61
C LEU A 266 -29.38 12.30 30.78
N ILE A 267 -30.02 11.73 29.75
CA ILE A 267 -31.40 11.26 29.79
C ILE A 267 -31.54 10.13 30.82
N GLY A 268 -30.69 9.11 30.76
CA GLY A 268 -30.70 7.99 31.72
C GLY A 268 -30.46 8.44 33.16
N GLY A 269 -29.56 9.41 33.37
CA GLY A 269 -29.32 10.01 34.68
C GLY A 269 -30.54 10.78 35.21
N ALA A 270 -31.27 11.50 34.36
CA ALA A 270 -32.49 12.19 34.74
C ALA A 270 -33.60 11.21 35.17
N PHE A 271 -33.82 10.13 34.41
CA PHE A 271 -34.78 9.09 34.78
C PHE A 271 -34.40 8.37 36.09
N THR A 272 -33.12 8.09 36.29
CA THR A 272 -32.64 7.46 37.54
C THR A 272 -32.89 8.35 38.75
N ARG A 273 -32.63 9.67 38.63
CA ARG A 273 -32.93 10.63 39.71
C ARG A 273 -34.44 10.74 39.99
N ALA A 274 -35.27 10.74 38.96
CA ALA A 274 -36.72 10.77 39.12
C ALA A 274 -37.26 9.52 39.83
N LYS A 275 -36.73 8.33 39.50
CA LYS A 275 -37.10 7.06 40.15
C LYS A 275 -36.68 7.01 41.63
N ASN A 276 -35.50 7.56 41.96
CA ASN A 276 -34.99 7.57 43.33
C ASN A 276 -35.63 8.66 44.22
N ALA A 277 -36.41 9.57 43.62
CA ALA A 277 -37.14 10.62 44.34
C ALA A 277 -38.61 10.24 44.63
N GLN A 278 -39.04 9.04 44.21
CA GLN A 278 -40.31 8.39 44.58
C GLN A 278 -40.07 7.38 45.70
#